data_AF-A0A7H0LHX7-F1
#
_entry.id   AF-A0A7H0LHX7-F1
#
_cell.length_a   1.000
_cell.length_b   1.000
_cell.length_c   1.000
_cell.angle_alpha   90.00
_cell.angle_beta   90.00
_cell.angle_gamma   90.00
#
_symmetry.space_group_name_H-M   'P 1'
#
loop_
_entity.id
_entity.type
_entity.pdbx_description
1 polymer ?
#
loop_
_entity_poly.entity_id
_entity_poly.type
_entity_poly.pdbx_seq_one_letter_code
_entity_poly.pdbx_strand_id
1 'polypeptide(L)'
;MVKKLIDPPNRIRAVREARVPKVTLRQVAEALGTTQTVISRVETGERPLYMHMARRIAEVLGVSVADLLNEEDNPYRLDDRERDVINAMRHGQAHVADAVHRVAESLNAFDPGAPAPPEPREDEHDTARRA
;
A
#
# COMPACT_ATOMS: atom_id res chain seq x y z
N MET A 1 -5.25 1.16 -28.76
CA MET A 1 -4.53 -0.04 -28.28
C MET A 1 -3.76 0.36 -27.03
N VAL A 2 -4.20 -0.05 -25.84
CA VAL A 2 -3.50 0.28 -24.59
C VAL A 2 -2.32 -0.67 -24.48
N LYS A 3 -1.09 -0.16 -24.60
CA LYS A 3 0.12 -0.91 -24.31
C LYS A 3 0.02 -1.34 -22.85
N LYS A 4 -0.20 -2.64 -22.58
CA LYS A 4 -0.07 -3.19 -21.24
C LYS A 4 1.39 -2.97 -20.86
N LEU A 5 1.67 -2.05 -19.93
CA LEU A 5 2.99 -1.97 -19.33
C LEU A 5 3.21 -3.28 -18.59
N ILE A 6 4.34 -3.94 -18.87
CA ILE A 6 4.76 -5.18 -18.22
C ILE A 6 5.00 -4.94 -16.73
N ASP A 7 5.31 -3.70 -16.36
CA ASP A 7 5.32 -3.21 -14.98
C ASP A 7 4.85 -1.75 -14.95
N PRO A 8 3.61 -1.46 -14.52
CA PRO A 8 3.13 -0.09 -14.46
C PRO A 8 3.76 0.64 -13.25
N PRO A 9 4.13 1.92 -13.40
CA PRO A 9 4.85 2.70 -12.37
C PRO A 9 4.02 2.95 -11.10
N ASN A 10 2.74 2.59 -11.12
CA ASN A 10 1.83 2.55 -9.99
C ASN A 10 0.59 1.74 -10.37
N ARG A 11 -0.26 1.44 -9.39
CA ARG A 11 -1.48 0.65 -9.56
C ARG A 11 -2.76 1.47 -9.64
N ILE A 12 -2.66 2.81 -9.75
CA ILE A 12 -3.84 3.71 -9.77
C ILE A 12 -4.82 3.28 -10.84
N ARG A 13 -4.34 2.99 -12.06
CA ARG A 13 -5.19 2.50 -13.15
C ARG A 13 -5.91 1.22 -12.75
N ALA A 14 -5.16 0.19 -12.35
CA ALA A 14 -5.73 -1.11 -12.01
C ALA A 14 -6.80 -1.00 -10.91
N VAL A 15 -6.51 -0.24 -9.84
CA VAL A 15 -7.45 0.00 -8.73
C VAL A 15 -8.70 0.73 -9.21
N ARG A 16 -8.53 1.79 -10.01
CA ARG A 16 -9.63 2.58 -10.56
C ARG A 16 -10.54 1.74 -11.47
N GLU A 17 -9.95 0.90 -12.31
CA GLU A 17 -10.69 0.04 -13.24
C GLU A 17 -11.41 -1.13 -12.56
N ALA A 18 -10.91 -1.60 -11.41
CA ALA A 18 -11.51 -2.67 -10.61
C ALA A 18 -12.72 -2.20 -9.77
N ARG A 19 -12.97 -0.88 -9.64
CA ARG A 19 -14.15 -0.37 -8.93
C ARG A 19 -15.44 -0.72 -9.67
N VAL A 20 -16.53 -0.87 -8.91
CA VAL A 20 -17.87 -1.14 -9.42
C VAL A 20 -18.83 -0.08 -8.85
N PRO A 21 -19.34 0.87 -9.67
CA PRO A 21 -19.02 1.06 -11.08
C PRO A 21 -17.57 1.51 -11.31
N LYS A 22 -17.05 1.25 -12.51
CA LYS A 22 -15.70 1.67 -12.92
C LYS A 22 -15.55 3.17 -12.76
N VAL A 23 -14.51 3.59 -12.05
CA VAL A 23 -14.20 5.01 -11.90
C VAL A 23 -13.42 5.49 -13.14
N THR A 24 -13.75 6.66 -13.66
CA THR A 24 -13.12 7.24 -14.85
C THR A 24 -12.00 8.22 -14.46
N LEU A 25 -11.07 8.49 -15.38
CA LEU A 25 -10.07 9.55 -15.20
C LEU A 25 -10.72 10.90 -14.90
N ARG A 26 -11.86 11.19 -15.54
CA ARG A 26 -12.64 12.41 -15.33
C ARG A 26 -13.11 12.55 -13.90
N GLN A 27 -13.70 11.50 -13.34
CA GLN A 27 -14.20 11.52 -11.95
C GLN A 27 -13.06 11.72 -10.95
N VAL A 28 -11.92 11.04 -11.13
CA VAL A 28 -10.75 11.26 -10.27
C VAL A 28 -10.24 12.70 -10.41
N ALA A 29 -10.12 13.20 -11.64
CA ALA A 29 -9.63 14.54 -11.89
C ALA A 29 -10.53 15.63 -11.28
N GLU A 30 -11.85 15.50 -11.44
CA GLU A 30 -12.85 16.39 -10.86
C GLU A 30 -12.76 16.41 -9.33
N ALA A 31 -12.68 15.24 -8.69
CA ALA A 31 -12.55 15.15 -7.23
C ALA A 31 -11.22 15.75 -6.72
N LEU A 32 -10.16 15.70 -7.54
CA LEU A 32 -8.86 16.27 -7.19
C LEU A 32 -8.72 17.76 -7.55
N GLY A 33 -9.68 18.36 -8.26
CA GLY A 33 -9.54 19.71 -8.80
C GLY A 33 -8.40 19.82 -9.82
N THR A 34 -8.23 18.79 -10.66
CA THR A 34 -7.17 18.72 -11.68
C THR A 34 -7.74 18.26 -13.03
N THR A 35 -6.87 17.99 -14.01
CA THR A 35 -7.29 17.56 -15.36
C THR A 35 -7.13 16.05 -15.56
N GLN A 36 -7.92 15.49 -16.47
CA GLN A 36 -7.80 14.07 -16.86
C GLN A 36 -6.41 13.74 -17.38
N THR A 37 -5.79 14.67 -18.13
CA THR A 37 -4.42 14.55 -18.63
C THR A 37 -3.40 14.42 -17.50
N VAL A 38 -3.59 15.16 -16.40
CA VAL A 38 -2.73 15.03 -15.21
C VAL A 38 -2.84 13.62 -14.62
N ILE A 39 -4.05 13.10 -14.41
CA ILE A 39 -4.24 11.75 -13.85
C ILE A 39 -3.68 10.70 -14.80
N SER A 40 -3.90 10.85 -16.12
CA SER A 40 -3.36 9.94 -17.13
C SER A 40 -1.84 9.88 -17.08
N ARG A 41 -1.16 11.04 -16.99
CA ARG A 41 0.31 11.09 -16.91
C ARG A 41 0.86 10.47 -15.64
N VAL A 42 0.12 10.57 -14.53
CA VAL A 42 0.48 9.88 -13.30
C VAL A 42 0.31 8.37 -13.46
N GLU A 43 -0.81 7.90 -14.04
CA GLU A 43 -1.03 6.45 -14.29
C GLU A 43 0.03 5.85 -15.24
N THR A 44 0.59 6.63 -16.16
CA THR A 44 1.63 6.17 -17.11
C THR A 44 3.05 6.41 -16.63
N GLY A 45 3.25 7.11 -15.52
CA GLY A 45 4.57 7.47 -14.98
C GLY A 45 5.26 8.64 -15.70
N GLU A 46 4.63 9.23 -16.71
CA GLU A 46 5.08 10.50 -17.32
C GLU A 46 5.14 11.64 -16.29
N ARG A 47 4.34 11.53 -15.22
CA ARG A 47 4.40 12.40 -14.05
C ARG A 47 4.60 11.54 -12.79
N PRO A 48 5.56 11.87 -11.90
CA PRO A 48 5.72 11.18 -10.64
C PRO A 48 4.47 11.22 -9.76
N LEU A 49 4.20 10.11 -9.07
CA LEU A 49 3.16 10.05 -8.04
C LEU A 49 3.71 10.60 -6.73
N TYR A 50 3.43 11.86 -6.44
CA TYR A 50 3.80 12.44 -5.15
C TYR A 50 2.90 11.94 -4.02
N MET A 51 3.47 11.77 -2.83
CA MET A 51 2.75 11.26 -1.65
C MET A 51 1.46 12.03 -1.31
N HIS A 52 1.46 13.36 -1.43
CA HIS A 52 0.25 14.17 -1.20
C HIS A 52 -0.86 13.86 -2.22
N MET A 53 -0.49 13.57 -3.46
CA MET A 53 -1.42 13.20 -4.53
C MET A 53 -1.90 11.76 -4.33
N ALA A 54 -1.01 10.85 -3.92
CA ALA A 54 -1.34 9.47 -3.60
C ALA A 54 -2.42 9.38 -2.51
N ARG A 55 -2.30 10.16 -1.42
CA ARG A 55 -3.33 10.23 -0.35
C ARG A 55 -4.70 10.65 -0.90
N ARG A 56 -4.75 11.73 -1.68
CA ARG A 56 -6.02 12.22 -2.26
C ARG A 56 -6.63 11.24 -3.27
N ILE A 57 -5.81 10.58 -4.09
CA ILE A 57 -6.29 9.54 -5.01
C ILE A 57 -6.82 8.34 -4.21
N ALA A 58 -6.12 7.93 -3.15
CA ALA A 58 -6.53 6.82 -2.30
C ALA A 58 -7.88 7.10 -1.62
N GLU A 59 -8.08 8.31 -1.10
CA GLU A 59 -9.36 8.77 -0.54
C GLU A 59 -10.50 8.70 -1.57
N VAL A 60 -10.28 9.26 -2.76
CA VAL A 60 -11.28 9.28 -3.84
C VAL A 60 -11.61 7.87 -4.32
N LEU A 61 -10.62 6.99 -4.36
CA LEU A 61 -10.80 5.61 -4.74
C LEU A 61 -11.25 4.74 -3.58
N GLY A 62 -11.27 5.19 -2.32
CA GLY A 62 -11.63 4.40 -1.15
C GLY A 62 -10.66 3.25 -0.84
N VAL A 63 -9.36 3.44 -1.05
CA VAL A 63 -8.29 2.46 -0.78
C VAL A 63 -7.23 3.04 0.16
N SER A 64 -6.28 2.22 0.60
CA SER A 64 -5.06 2.72 1.23
C SER A 64 -4.06 3.20 0.18
N VAL A 65 -3.12 4.07 0.57
CA VAL A 65 -2.02 4.49 -0.32
C VAL A 65 -1.19 3.29 -0.79
N ALA A 66 -0.97 2.30 0.08
CA ALA A 66 -0.22 1.08 -0.25
C ALA A 66 -0.85 0.27 -1.40
N ASP A 67 -2.17 0.35 -1.58
CA ASP A 67 -2.85 -0.32 -2.69
C ASP A 67 -2.54 0.32 -4.06
N LEU A 68 -2.07 1.59 -4.07
CA LEU A 68 -1.71 2.34 -5.27
C LEU A 68 -0.26 2.10 -5.72
N LEU A 69 0.58 1.53 -4.87
CA LEU A 69 2.00 1.31 -5.15
C LEU A 69 2.20 0.09 -6.06
N ASN A 70 3.26 0.11 -6.89
CA ASN A 70 3.66 -1.05 -7.69
C ASN A 70 4.33 -2.13 -6.81
N GLU A 71 4.80 -3.21 -7.41
CA GLU A 71 5.43 -4.32 -6.67
C GLU A 71 6.81 -3.94 -6.11
N GLU A 72 7.54 -3.05 -6.78
CA GLU A 72 8.82 -2.53 -6.28
C GLU A 72 8.65 -1.72 -4.99
N ASP A 73 7.68 -0.81 -4.96
CA ASP A 73 7.40 0.06 -3.81
C ASP A 73 6.58 -0.64 -2.71
N ASN A 74 5.88 -1.72 -3.03
CA ASN A 74 5.11 -2.52 -2.08
C ASN A 74 5.21 -4.04 -2.38
N PRO A 75 6.36 -4.66 -2.08
CA PRO A 75 6.58 -6.08 -2.34
C PRO A 75 5.73 -6.99 -1.44
N TYR A 76 5.26 -6.48 -0.30
CA TYR A 76 4.41 -7.20 0.66
C TYR A 76 2.93 -6.87 0.48
N ARG A 77 2.52 -6.58 -0.77
CA ARG A 77 1.13 -6.29 -1.06
C ARG A 77 0.26 -7.50 -0.75
N LEU A 78 -0.70 -7.29 0.16
CA LEU A 78 -1.67 -8.30 0.53
C LEU A 78 -2.47 -8.79 -0.67
N ASP A 79 -2.54 -10.10 -0.83
CA ASP A 79 -3.56 -10.75 -1.65
C ASP A 79 -4.95 -10.69 -0.98
N ASP A 80 -5.98 -11.16 -1.67
CA ASP A 80 -7.36 -11.09 -1.17
C ASP A 80 -7.54 -11.94 0.11
N ARG A 81 -6.87 -13.09 0.19
CA ARG A 81 -6.95 -13.99 1.35
C ARG A 81 -6.26 -13.39 2.57
N GLU A 82 -5.04 -12.87 2.40
CA GLU A 82 -4.27 -12.21 3.46
C GLU A 82 -5.02 -10.97 3.97
N ARG A 83 -5.65 -10.22 3.05
CA ARG A 83 -6.47 -9.06 3.40
C ARG A 83 -7.68 -9.44 4.22
N ASP A 84 -8.37 -10.52 3.87
CA ASP A 84 -9.51 -11.03 4.64
C ASP A 84 -9.10 -11.44 6.05
N VAL A 85 -7.98 -12.15 6.20
CA VAL A 85 -7.43 -12.54 7.51
C VAL A 85 -7.08 -11.30 8.34
N ILE A 86 -6.35 -10.33 7.77
CA ILE A 86 -5.97 -9.11 8.48
C ILE A 86 -7.19 -8.28 8.85
N ASN A 87 -8.17 -8.16 7.96
CA ASN A 87 -9.41 -7.44 8.26
C ASN A 87 -10.21 -8.15 9.36
N ALA A 88 -10.29 -9.48 9.34
CA ALA A 88 -10.91 -10.25 10.41
C ALA A 88 -10.18 -10.08 11.74
N MET A 89 -8.84 -9.98 11.75
CA MET A 89 -8.08 -9.68 12.97
C MET A 89 -8.33 -8.26 13.48
N ARG A 90 -8.36 -7.25 12.61
CA ARG A 90 -8.56 -5.84 12.98
C ARG A 90 -9.96 -5.54 13.51
N HIS A 91 -10.97 -6.22 12.98
CA HIS A 91 -12.38 -6.02 13.34
C HIS A 91 -12.93 -7.13 14.25
N GLY A 92 -12.16 -8.19 14.50
CA GLY A 92 -12.54 -9.33 15.30
C GLY A 92 -12.50 -9.06 16.80
N GLN A 93 -13.07 -9.99 17.56
CA GLN A 93 -12.96 -10.03 19.02
C GLN A 93 -11.51 -10.34 19.41
N ALA A 94 -10.97 -9.67 20.45
CA ALA A 94 -9.56 -9.72 20.86
C ALA A 94 -8.93 -11.13 20.89
N HIS A 95 -9.71 -12.16 21.25
CA HIS A 95 -9.26 -13.56 21.30
C HIS A 95 -8.75 -14.11 19.95
N VAL A 96 -9.22 -13.61 18.80
CA VAL A 96 -8.75 -14.03 17.47
C VAL A 96 -7.35 -13.48 17.21
N ALA A 97 -7.10 -12.21 17.57
CA ALA A 97 -5.78 -11.60 17.46
C ALA A 97 -4.76 -12.32 18.35
N ASP A 98 -5.14 -12.66 19.59
CA ASP A 98 -4.28 -13.39 20.53
C ASP A 98 -3.95 -14.81 20.04
N ALA A 99 -4.92 -15.49 19.43
CA ALA A 99 -4.69 -16.82 18.84
C ALA A 99 -3.70 -16.73 17.68
N VAL A 100 -3.87 -15.77 16.77
CA VAL A 100 -2.95 -15.57 15.65
C VAL A 100 -1.56 -15.18 16.13
N HIS A 101 -1.45 -14.29 17.12
CA HIS A 101 -0.16 -13.87 17.67
C HIS A 101 0.61 -15.05 18.28
N ARG A 102 -0.05 -15.89 19.08
CA ARG A 102 0.57 -17.10 19.66
C ARG A 102 1.03 -18.10 18.60
N VAL A 103 0.24 -18.30 17.55
CA VAL A 103 0.66 -19.16 16.42
C VAL A 103 1.88 -18.57 15.73
N ALA A 104 1.90 -17.26 15.46
CA ALA A 104 3.04 -16.59 14.85
C ALA A 104 4.31 -16.70 15.70
N GLU A 105 4.20 -16.49 17.02
CA GLU A 105 5.32 -16.67 17.97
C GLU A 105 5.85 -18.11 17.96
N SER A 106 4.95 -19.11 17.94
CA SER A 106 5.36 -20.52 17.92
C SER A 106 6.12 -20.91 16.65
N LEU A 107 5.77 -20.30 15.51
CA LEU A 107 6.46 -20.52 14.24
C LEU A 107 7.83 -19.81 14.22
N ASN A 108 7.90 -18.58 14.74
CA ASN A 108 9.14 -17.81 14.81
C ASN A 108 10.13 -18.37 15.83
N ALA A 109 9.65 -18.93 16.95
CA ALA A 109 10.49 -19.59 17.95
C ALA A 109 11.20 -20.85 17.42
N PHE A 110 10.79 -21.32 16.24
CA PHE A 110 11.36 -22.48 15.53
C PHE A 110 12.07 -22.10 14.22
N ASP A 111 12.45 -20.83 14.01
CA ASP A 111 13.21 -20.42 12.81
C ASP A 111 14.74 -20.37 13.08
N PRO A 112 15.50 -21.45 12.78
CA PRO A 112 16.96 -21.46 12.93
C PRO A 112 17.70 -20.61 11.88
N GLY A 113 17.00 -19.98 10.93
CA GLY A 113 17.59 -19.27 9.79
C GLY A 113 17.18 -17.81 9.65
N ALA A 114 16.42 -17.23 10.59
CA ALA A 114 16.01 -15.83 10.52
C ALA A 114 17.25 -14.90 10.52
N PRO A 115 17.41 -14.01 9.52
CA PRO A 115 18.46 -13.00 9.57
C PRO A 115 18.23 -12.11 10.80
N ALA A 116 19.31 -11.82 11.53
CA ALA A 116 19.26 -10.91 12.66
C ALA A 116 18.57 -9.60 12.23
N PRO A 117 17.70 -9.02 13.09
CA PRO A 117 17.08 -7.75 12.77
C PRO A 117 18.16 -6.73 12.38
N PRO A 118 17.91 -5.86 11.37
CA PRO A 118 18.88 -4.88 10.94
C PRO A 118 19.31 -4.04 12.15
N GLU A 119 20.62 -3.91 12.35
CA GLU A 119 21.15 -3.11 13.45
C GLU A 119 20.56 -1.70 13.38
N PRO A 120 20.16 -1.12 14.54
CA PRO A 120 19.62 0.23 14.57
C PRO A 120 20.64 1.18 13.94
N ARG A 121 20.16 2.09 13.08
CA ARG A 121 21.03 3.09 12.46
C ARG A 121 21.60 3.98 13.56
N GLU A 122 22.92 4.17 13.54
CA GLU A 122 23.69 4.85 14.60
C GLU A 122 23.18 6.27 14.92
N ASP A 123 22.41 6.86 14.02
CA ASP A 123 21.82 8.19 14.06
C ASP A 123 20.66 8.37 15.08
N GLU A 124 20.11 7.30 15.67
CA GLU A 124 19.04 7.41 16.70
C GLU A 124 19.55 7.67 18.13
N HIS A 125 20.85 7.54 18.40
CA HIS A 125 21.40 7.70 19.76
C HIS A 125 21.73 9.15 20.16
N ASP A 126 21.72 10.12 19.23
CA ASP A 126 22.27 11.47 19.49
C ASP A 126 21.22 12.52 19.92
N THR A 127 19.93 12.20 19.88
CA THR A 127 18.88 13.14 20.34
C THR A 127 18.55 13.06 21.83
N ALA A 128 19.05 12.05 22.55
CA ALA A 128 18.77 11.84 23.97
C ALA A 128 19.80 12.43 24.96
N ARG A 129 20.87 13.10 24.48
CA ARG A 129 21.95 13.65 25.33
C ARG A 129 22.02 15.18 25.42
N ARG A 130 20.99 15.92 24.96
CA ARG A 130 20.94 17.39 24.99
C ARG A 130 19.68 17.97 25.67
N ALA A 131 19.27 17.40 26.79
CA ALA A 131 18.33 18.03 27.72
C ALA A 131 19.00 18.24 29.08
#